data_AF-A0AAX4P8R8-F1
#
_entry.id   AF-A0AAX4P8R8-F1
#
_cell.length_a   1.000
_cell.length_b   1.000
_cell.length_c   1.000
_cell.angle_alpha   90.00
_cell.angle_beta   90.00
_cell.angle_gamma   90.00
#
_symmetry.space_group_name_H-M   'P 1'
#
loop_
_entity.id
_entity.type
_entity.pdbx_description
1 polymer ?
#
loop_
_entity_poly.entity_id
_entity_poly.type
_entity_poly.pdbx_seq_one_letter_code
_entity_poly.pdbx_strand_id
1 'polypeptide(L)'
;MGQFTTWRVLPETGLYQRSVTLGSILAGIRQLFGRASTSSSSGNAARAKVCHMSSMARKPMKQYGANGPAMHKSEEDFIYNWMNKLRTMRSNGVANGRIVRCRKSTETGTESLRPGTKRVHFVRHGEGHHNVHSTRWFDEKKRGNPWQHASCPIDPGLTDLGVTQAKELNERSERELGAGPQVVVVSPLLRTLQTATLGFDYIVGKEVPFVAQEDCREIMGQHRCDRRVSPAFRASSFPHVDFSGLEDHDPVLAARCGDPTEEDLEATAETDAVFNAVPNYAEARETDEAAVGRALDFLFWIRDRPEQDICVVTHSAFLCVAFNGAMMCDCEDLQSWFSTGEIRSVDLTYEA
;
A
#
# COMPACT_ATOMS: atom_id res chain seq x y z
N MET A 1 -8.57 18.78 -13.65
CA MET A 1 -7.54 19.29 -12.71
C MET A 1 -6.82 18.08 -12.14
N GLY A 2 -5.52 17.95 -12.37
CA GLY A 2 -4.73 16.90 -11.72
C GLY A 2 -4.49 17.28 -10.27
N GLN A 3 -4.73 16.34 -9.34
CA GLN A 3 -4.23 16.44 -7.97
C GLN A 3 -2.84 15.84 -7.95
N PHE A 4 -1.84 16.66 -7.62
CA PHE A 4 -0.48 16.20 -7.40
C PHE A 4 -0.29 15.98 -5.90
N THR A 5 0.13 14.79 -5.51
CA THR A 5 0.42 14.47 -4.11
C THR A 5 1.92 14.46 -3.93
N THR A 6 2.42 15.35 -3.08
CA THR A 6 3.84 15.45 -2.75
C THR A 6 4.02 15.05 -1.29
N TRP A 7 5.11 14.36 -1.00
CA TRP A 7 5.45 13.94 0.34
C TRP A 7 6.70 14.66 0.80
N ARG A 8 6.85 14.91 2.09
CA ARG A 8 8.12 15.38 2.65
C ARG A 8 8.35 14.68 3.97
N VAL A 9 9.52 14.07 4.14
CA VAL A 9 9.95 13.57 5.45
C VAL A 9 10.34 14.76 6.30
N LEU A 10 9.70 14.93 7.45
CA LEU A 10 10.04 15.93 8.43
C LEU A 10 11.34 15.50 9.15
N PRO A 11 12.46 16.22 9.01
CA PRO A 11 13.77 15.76 9.51
C PRO A 11 13.82 15.55 11.02
N GLU A 12 12.99 16.25 11.78
CA GLU A 12 13.02 16.23 13.25
C GLU A 12 12.16 15.11 13.86
N THR A 13 11.17 14.61 13.12
CA THR A 13 10.17 13.67 13.65
C THR A 13 10.11 12.35 12.88
N GLY A 14 10.70 12.28 11.68
CA GLY A 14 10.55 11.15 10.77
C GLY A 14 9.12 10.97 10.24
N LEU A 15 8.22 11.93 10.51
CA LEU A 15 6.84 11.91 10.04
C LEU A 15 6.77 12.36 8.58
N TYR A 16 5.87 11.74 7.84
CA TYR A 16 5.61 12.06 6.43
C TYR A 16 4.53 13.13 6.36
N GLN A 17 4.84 14.27 5.74
CA GLN A 17 3.86 15.32 5.48
C GLN A 17 3.35 15.20 4.04
N ARG A 18 2.05 14.92 3.89
CA ARG A 18 1.33 14.93 2.62
C ARG A 18 0.96 16.36 2.25
N SER A 19 1.26 16.78 1.03
CA SER A 19 0.74 18.02 0.44
C SER A 19 0.00 17.68 -0.84
N VAL A 20 -1.27 18.04 -0.91
CA VAL A 20 -2.08 17.91 -2.14
C VAL A 20 -2.11 19.25 -2.83
N THR A 21 -1.52 19.33 -4.01
CA THR A 21 -1.52 20.55 -4.82
C THR A 21 -2.48 20.36 -5.99
N LEU A 22 -3.48 21.21 -6.09
CA LEU A 22 -4.38 21.27 -7.24
C LEU A 22 -3.68 22.02 -8.36
N GLY A 23 -3.29 21.32 -9.43
CA GLY A 23 -2.76 21.97 -10.63
C GLY A 23 -3.88 22.65 -11.41
N SER A 24 -3.84 23.98 -11.53
CA SER A 24 -4.67 24.76 -12.47
C SER A 24 -3.77 25.45 -13.49
N ILE A 25 -4.12 25.34 -14.77
CA ILE A 25 -3.63 26.25 -15.79
C ILE A 25 -4.37 27.60 -15.57
N LEU A 26 -3.59 28.62 -15.22
CA LEU A 26 -3.86 30.05 -14.92
C LEU A 26 -5.26 30.64 -15.22
N ALA A 27 -5.83 31.38 -14.24
CA ALA A 27 -5.89 32.86 -14.19
C ALA A 27 -7.04 33.42 -13.29
N GLY A 28 -6.68 34.28 -12.33
CA GLY A 28 -7.41 35.49 -11.90
C GLY A 28 -8.77 35.41 -11.19
N ILE A 29 -8.80 35.83 -9.90
CA ILE A 29 -9.54 36.99 -9.32
C ILE A 29 -9.77 36.81 -7.80
N ARG A 30 -9.76 37.96 -7.11
CA ARG A 30 -9.66 38.25 -5.67
C ARG A 30 -10.86 37.89 -4.77
N GLN A 31 -10.51 37.64 -3.50
CA GLN A 31 -11.13 38.04 -2.21
C GLN A 31 -12.59 37.67 -1.87
N LEU A 32 -12.81 37.13 -0.66
CA LEU A 32 -13.33 37.88 0.50
C LEU A 32 -13.38 37.03 1.80
N PHE A 33 -13.26 37.71 2.93
CA PHE A 33 -13.19 37.23 4.32
C PHE A 33 -14.54 36.75 4.91
N GLY A 34 -14.48 35.93 5.96
CA GLY A 34 -15.60 35.76 6.92
C GLY A 34 -15.27 34.83 8.10
N ARG A 35 -15.04 35.42 9.29
CA ARG A 35 -14.98 34.75 10.61
C ARG A 35 -16.39 34.45 11.13
N ALA A 36 -16.54 33.32 11.82
CA ALA A 36 -17.41 33.03 12.99
C ALA A 36 -17.51 31.50 13.11
N SER A 37 -17.80 30.82 14.22
CA SER A 37 -17.74 31.05 15.67
C SER A 37 -18.12 29.69 16.29
N THR A 38 -17.59 29.38 17.47
CA THR A 38 -17.77 28.11 18.19
C THR A 38 -19.20 27.87 18.69
N SER A 39 -19.66 26.62 18.68
CA SER A 39 -20.67 26.13 19.63
C SER A 39 -20.44 24.68 20.03
N SER A 40 -20.27 24.46 21.33
CA SER A 40 -20.17 23.19 22.04
C SER A 40 -21.52 22.48 22.16
N SER A 41 -21.55 21.15 22.01
CA SER A 41 -22.57 20.32 22.65
C SER A 41 -21.99 18.98 23.10
N SER A 42 -22.03 18.78 24.41
CA SER A 42 -21.75 17.57 25.16
C SER A 42 -22.70 16.42 24.83
N GLY A 43 -22.19 15.18 24.74
CA GLY A 43 -23.03 13.99 24.58
C GLY A 43 -22.32 12.67 24.89
N ASN A 44 -22.40 12.26 26.16
CA ASN A 44 -22.39 10.88 26.70
C ASN A 44 -21.45 9.80 26.14
N ALA A 45 -20.43 9.49 26.93
CA ALA A 45 -19.60 8.30 26.82
C ALA A 45 -20.38 7.03 27.22
N ALA A 46 -20.68 6.17 26.25
CA ALA A 46 -21.07 4.79 26.49
C ALA A 46 -19.81 3.94 26.65
N ARG A 47 -19.60 3.39 27.86
CA ARG A 47 -18.55 2.41 28.19
C ARG A 47 -18.69 1.17 27.29
N ALA A 48 -17.78 1.00 26.34
CA ALA A 48 -17.61 -0.27 25.65
C ALA A 48 -17.01 -1.31 26.62
N LYS A 49 -17.71 -2.43 26.79
CA LYS A 49 -17.23 -3.60 27.53
C LYS A 49 -15.98 -4.15 26.83
N VAL A 50 -14.87 -4.21 27.57
CA VAL A 50 -13.65 -4.92 27.16
C VAL A 50 -13.98 -6.42 27.10
N CYS A 51 -14.06 -6.97 25.88
CA CYS A 51 -14.15 -8.41 25.68
C CYS A 51 -12.76 -9.01 25.88
N HIS A 52 -12.58 -9.86 26.89
CA HIS A 52 -11.35 -10.63 27.07
C HIS A 52 -11.20 -11.62 25.91
N MET A 53 -10.12 -11.50 25.14
CA MET A 53 -9.79 -12.44 24.07
C MET A 53 -9.38 -13.79 24.67
N SER A 54 -10.17 -14.82 24.41
CA SER A 54 -9.79 -16.22 24.60
C SER A 54 -8.70 -16.58 23.57
N SER A 55 -7.63 -17.25 23.99
CA SER A 55 -6.52 -17.64 23.11
C SER A 55 -6.95 -18.73 22.12
N MET A 56 -7.46 -18.35 20.95
CA MET A 56 -7.48 -19.25 19.81
C MET A 56 -6.04 -19.52 19.36
N ALA A 57 -5.73 -20.78 19.05
CA ALA A 57 -4.45 -21.16 18.49
C ALA A 57 -4.20 -20.37 17.19
N ARG A 58 -3.05 -19.70 17.09
CA ARG A 58 -2.66 -18.93 15.90
C ARG A 58 -2.58 -19.86 14.69
N LYS A 59 -3.22 -19.49 13.57
CA LYS A 59 -3.04 -20.21 12.30
C LYS A 59 -1.65 -19.90 11.76
N PRO A 60 -0.82 -20.92 11.44
CA PRO A 60 0.51 -20.69 10.90
C PRO A 60 0.46 -19.84 9.63
N MET A 61 1.22 -18.75 9.60
CA MET A 61 1.41 -17.96 8.38
C MET A 61 2.28 -18.73 7.38
N LYS A 62 1.92 -18.65 6.10
CA LYS A 62 2.71 -19.22 5.00
C LYS A 62 3.42 -18.10 4.24
N GLN A 63 4.66 -18.36 3.86
CA GLN A 63 5.35 -17.53 2.89
C GLN A 63 4.74 -17.79 1.51
N TYR A 64 4.55 -16.73 0.71
CA TYR A 64 4.31 -16.83 -0.74
C TYR A 64 3.08 -17.62 -1.18
N GLY A 65 1.99 -17.57 -0.43
CA GLY A 65 0.72 -18.20 -0.83
C GLY A 65 0.27 -19.32 0.10
N ALA A 66 -0.94 -19.83 -0.15
CA ALA A 66 -1.52 -20.92 0.63
C ALA A 66 -0.73 -22.24 0.53
N ASN A 67 0.20 -22.38 -0.42
CA ASN A 67 1.00 -23.58 -0.64
C ASN A 67 2.50 -23.38 -0.37
N GLY A 68 2.94 -22.18 -0.03
CA GLY A 68 4.35 -21.94 0.24
C GLY A 68 4.77 -22.39 1.66
N PRO A 69 6.08 -22.33 1.97
CA PRO A 69 6.62 -22.83 3.22
C PRO A 69 6.05 -22.07 4.42
N ALA A 70 6.09 -22.70 5.60
CA ALA A 70 5.73 -21.99 6.82
C ALA A 70 6.68 -20.81 7.03
N MET A 71 6.10 -19.67 7.41
CA MET A 71 6.87 -18.50 7.82
C MET A 71 7.71 -18.84 9.05
N HIS A 72 8.91 -18.27 9.13
CA HIS A 72 9.75 -18.48 10.29
C HIS A 72 9.04 -17.93 11.55
N LYS A 73 9.03 -18.71 12.65
CA LYS A 73 8.26 -18.36 13.85
C LYS A 73 8.55 -16.96 14.39
N SER A 74 9.81 -16.51 14.35
CA SER A 74 10.18 -15.17 14.81
C SER A 74 9.58 -14.04 13.93
N GLU A 75 9.46 -14.29 12.63
CA GLU A 75 8.84 -13.36 11.69
C GLU A 75 7.33 -13.33 11.92
N GLU A 76 6.72 -14.50 12.08
CA GLU A 76 5.30 -14.63 12.41
C GLU A 76 4.95 -13.94 13.74
N ASP A 77 5.74 -14.17 14.80
CA ASP A 77 5.55 -13.52 16.11
C ASP A 77 5.69 -12.00 16.02
N PHE A 78 6.66 -11.50 15.23
CA PHE A 78 6.80 -10.07 14.96
C PHE A 78 5.55 -9.49 14.30
N ILE A 79 5.04 -10.13 13.24
CA ILE A 79 3.85 -9.67 12.52
C ILE A 79 2.63 -9.64 13.45
N TYR A 80 2.40 -10.70 14.24
CA TYR A 80 1.29 -10.73 15.18
C TYR A 80 1.36 -9.62 16.22
N ASN A 81 2.55 -9.38 16.79
CA ASN A 81 2.74 -8.30 17.76
C ASN A 81 2.51 -6.93 17.11
N TRP A 82 2.96 -6.75 15.87
CA TRP A 82 2.76 -5.52 15.11
C TRP A 82 1.27 -5.27 14.79
N MET A 83 0.53 -6.29 14.33
CA MET A 83 -0.92 -6.20 14.13
C MET A 83 -1.64 -5.76 15.40
N ASN A 84 -1.31 -6.35 16.54
CA ASN A 84 -1.91 -5.99 17.83
C ASN A 84 -1.57 -4.56 18.25
N LYS A 85 -0.34 -4.11 18.02
CA LYS A 85 0.07 -2.72 18.25
C LYS A 85 -0.77 -1.76 17.40
N LEU A 86 -0.91 -2.02 16.10
CA LEU A 86 -1.70 -1.19 15.18
C LEU A 86 -3.18 -1.10 15.60
N ARG A 87 -3.79 -2.22 16.03
CA ARG A 87 -5.17 -2.23 16.54
C ARG A 87 -5.33 -1.42 17.82
N THR A 88 -4.32 -1.46 18.69
CA THR A 88 -4.28 -0.66 19.91
C THR A 88 -4.18 0.83 19.58
N MET A 89 -3.30 1.20 18.65
CA MET A 89 -3.18 2.58 18.16
C MET A 89 -4.49 3.12 17.59
N ARG A 90 -5.17 2.32 16.75
CA ARG A 90 -6.51 2.65 16.22
C ARG A 90 -7.51 2.91 17.35
N SER A 91 -7.52 2.05 18.36
CA SER A 91 -8.45 2.14 19.50
C SER A 91 -8.18 3.35 20.39
N ASN A 92 -6.94 3.84 20.41
CA ASN A 92 -6.51 5.03 21.15
C ASN A 92 -6.73 6.34 20.38
N GLY A 93 -7.36 6.30 19.20
CA GLY A 93 -7.77 7.51 18.48
C GLY A 93 -6.70 8.14 17.58
N VAL A 94 -5.64 7.41 17.20
CA VAL A 94 -4.57 7.89 16.29
C VAL A 94 -5.12 8.35 14.93
N ALA A 95 -6.36 7.99 14.57
CA ALA A 95 -7.00 8.40 13.33
C ALA A 95 -7.55 9.85 13.31
N ASN A 96 -7.40 10.63 14.40
CA ASN A 96 -7.86 12.04 14.48
C ASN A 96 -9.34 12.24 14.07
N GLY A 97 -10.22 11.34 14.49
CA GLY A 97 -11.66 11.40 14.18
C GLY A 97 -12.05 10.84 12.80
N ARG A 98 -11.07 10.53 11.92
CA ARG A 98 -11.32 9.88 10.64
C ARG A 98 -11.65 8.40 10.84
N ILE A 99 -12.84 7.98 10.45
CA ILE A 99 -13.27 6.59 10.60
C ILE A 99 -13.53 5.99 9.22
N VAL A 100 -12.89 4.85 8.95
CA VAL A 100 -13.18 4.00 7.78
C VAL A 100 -13.70 2.67 8.30
N ARG A 101 -14.97 2.36 8.06
CA ARG A 101 -15.53 1.05 8.37
C ARG A 101 -15.32 0.14 7.18
N CYS A 102 -14.88 -1.09 7.45
CA CYS A 102 -14.54 -2.09 6.45
C CYS A 102 -15.37 -3.33 6.73
N ARG A 103 -16.15 -3.74 5.73
CA ARG A 103 -16.96 -4.97 5.80
C ARG A 103 -16.59 -5.89 4.67
N LYS A 104 -16.65 -7.20 4.89
CA LYS A 104 -16.42 -8.16 3.81
C LYS A 104 -17.51 -7.96 2.76
N SER A 105 -17.13 -7.83 1.49
CA SER A 105 -18.11 -7.74 0.42
C SER A 105 -18.81 -9.10 0.26
N THR A 106 -20.14 -9.09 0.28
CA THR A 106 -20.98 -10.28 0.14
C THR A 106 -21.61 -10.40 -1.26
N GLU A 107 -21.47 -9.37 -2.08
CA GLU A 107 -22.12 -9.27 -3.38
C GLU A 107 -21.08 -9.44 -4.49
N THR A 108 -21.20 -10.52 -5.25
CA THR A 108 -20.33 -10.83 -6.41
C THR A 108 -20.93 -10.27 -7.70
N GLY A 109 -21.55 -9.08 -7.66
CA GLY A 109 -22.38 -8.60 -8.77
C GLY A 109 -22.53 -7.08 -8.87
N THR A 110 -23.11 -6.66 -9.99
CA THR A 110 -23.34 -5.29 -10.45
C THR A 110 -24.45 -4.53 -9.72
N GLU A 111 -24.88 -5.00 -8.54
CA GLU A 111 -25.87 -4.29 -7.74
C GLU A 111 -25.29 -2.96 -7.27
N SER A 112 -26.10 -1.90 -7.38
CA SER A 112 -25.67 -0.56 -6.99
C SER A 112 -25.39 -0.51 -5.50
N LEU A 113 -24.15 -0.21 -5.13
CA LEU A 113 -23.75 -0.02 -3.75
C LEU A 113 -24.61 1.04 -3.05
N ARG A 114 -24.77 0.90 -1.73
CA ARG A 114 -25.41 1.94 -0.91
C ARG A 114 -24.68 3.28 -1.12
N PRO A 115 -25.40 4.41 -1.22
CA PRO A 115 -24.78 5.73 -1.34
C PRO A 115 -23.72 5.97 -0.24
N GLY A 116 -22.56 6.49 -0.64
CA GLY A 116 -21.43 6.70 0.27
C GLY A 116 -20.57 5.46 0.55
N THR A 117 -20.81 4.35 -0.15
CA THR A 117 -20.00 3.12 -0.05
C THR A 117 -19.04 3.01 -1.23
N LYS A 118 -17.83 2.52 -0.98
CA LYS A 118 -16.84 2.12 -2.00
C LYS A 118 -16.58 0.62 -1.88
N ARG A 119 -16.75 -0.13 -2.96
CA ARG A 119 -16.27 -1.50 -3.05
C ARG A 119 -14.81 -1.46 -3.47
N VAL A 120 -13.96 -2.09 -2.67
CA VAL A 120 -12.51 -2.08 -2.86
C VAL A 120 -11.97 -3.50 -2.86
N HIS A 121 -11.26 -3.85 -3.92
CA HIS A 121 -10.58 -5.12 -4.12
C HIS A 121 -9.09 -4.95 -3.83
N PHE A 122 -8.67 -5.26 -2.60
CA PHE A 122 -7.28 -5.16 -2.20
C PHE A 122 -6.50 -6.39 -2.63
N VAL A 123 -5.40 -6.17 -3.34
CA VAL A 123 -4.52 -7.21 -3.87
C VAL A 123 -3.11 -7.04 -3.31
N ARG A 124 -2.52 -8.12 -2.77
CA ARG A 124 -1.07 -8.17 -2.52
C ARG A 124 -0.36 -8.65 -3.79
N HIS A 125 0.75 -8.01 -4.14
CA HIS A 125 1.61 -8.47 -5.25
C HIS A 125 1.99 -9.96 -5.16
N GLY A 126 2.30 -10.58 -6.30
CA GLY A 126 2.87 -11.94 -6.37
C GLY A 126 4.28 -12.01 -5.77
N GLU A 127 4.85 -13.20 -5.60
CA GLU A 127 6.22 -13.35 -5.10
C GLU A 127 7.24 -12.51 -5.90
N GLY A 128 7.99 -11.65 -5.22
CA GLY A 128 9.05 -10.85 -5.83
C GLY A 128 10.45 -11.31 -5.43
N HIS A 129 11.48 -10.88 -6.16
CA HIS A 129 12.86 -11.27 -5.84
C HIS A 129 13.32 -10.85 -4.43
N HIS A 130 12.78 -9.76 -3.85
CA HIS A 130 13.02 -9.40 -2.44
C HIS A 130 12.49 -10.43 -1.44
N ASN A 131 11.40 -11.12 -1.79
CA ASN A 131 10.83 -12.16 -0.96
C ASN A 131 11.81 -13.35 -0.88
N VAL A 132 12.21 -13.88 -2.04
CA VAL A 132 13.20 -14.95 -2.14
C VAL A 132 14.52 -14.58 -1.47
N HIS A 133 14.98 -13.34 -1.64
CA HIS A 133 16.16 -12.81 -0.94
C HIS A 133 16.02 -12.94 0.58
N SER A 134 14.91 -12.49 1.14
CA SER A 134 14.68 -12.56 2.59
C SER A 134 14.56 -13.99 3.11
N THR A 135 13.89 -14.91 2.38
CA THR A 135 13.86 -16.33 2.73
C THR A 135 15.26 -16.92 2.77
N ARG A 136 16.04 -16.73 1.69
CA ARG A 136 17.41 -17.24 1.62
C ARG A 136 18.27 -16.68 2.75
N TRP A 137 18.11 -15.41 3.09
CA TRP A 137 18.80 -14.79 4.21
C TRP A 137 18.51 -15.48 5.55
N PHE A 138 17.24 -15.78 5.82
CA PHE A 138 16.83 -16.47 7.04
C PHE A 138 17.24 -17.95 7.05
N ASP A 139 17.12 -18.65 5.92
CA ASP A 139 17.52 -20.06 5.77
C ASP A 139 19.03 -20.24 6.01
N GLU A 140 19.84 -19.31 5.49
CA GLU A 140 21.28 -19.24 5.72
C GLU A 140 21.65 -18.71 7.12
N LYS A 141 20.66 -18.37 7.95
CA LYS A 141 20.81 -17.83 9.32
C LYS A 141 21.72 -16.59 9.37
N LYS A 142 21.67 -15.75 8.33
CA LYS A 142 22.45 -14.51 8.28
C LYS A 142 21.96 -13.53 9.35
N ARG A 143 22.90 -12.77 9.92
CA ARG A 143 22.62 -11.77 10.97
C ARG A 143 22.30 -10.43 10.32
N GLY A 144 21.33 -9.71 10.88
CA GLY A 144 20.94 -8.37 10.41
C GLY A 144 19.62 -8.39 9.65
N ASN A 145 19.23 -7.21 9.15
CA ASN A 145 17.99 -7.05 8.38
C ASN A 145 18.25 -7.33 6.88
N PRO A 146 17.61 -8.35 6.28
CA PRO A 146 17.81 -8.68 4.87
C PRO A 146 17.50 -7.51 3.94
N TRP A 147 16.44 -6.76 4.23
CA TRP A 147 15.96 -5.67 3.36
C TRP A 147 16.81 -4.40 3.43
N GLN A 148 17.68 -4.29 4.43
CA GLN A 148 18.67 -3.22 4.54
C GLN A 148 20.02 -3.61 3.94
N HIS A 149 20.27 -4.90 3.76
CA HIS A 149 21.54 -5.40 3.28
C HIS A 149 21.80 -5.00 1.82
N ALA A 150 23.07 -4.78 1.47
CA ALA A 150 23.52 -4.40 0.14
C ALA A 150 23.03 -5.34 -0.98
N SER A 151 22.87 -6.63 -0.69
CA SER A 151 22.38 -7.61 -1.65
C SER A 151 20.85 -7.63 -1.84
N CYS A 152 20.09 -6.82 -1.10
CA CYS A 152 18.64 -6.72 -1.31
C CYS A 152 18.37 -5.91 -2.58
N PRO A 153 17.70 -6.45 -3.60
CA PRO A 153 17.51 -5.76 -4.87
C PRO A 153 16.64 -4.51 -4.71
N ILE A 154 16.90 -3.50 -5.54
CA ILE A 154 16.12 -2.25 -5.62
C ILE A 154 14.95 -2.46 -6.57
N ASP A 155 13.78 -1.93 -6.19
CA ASP A 155 12.52 -2.06 -6.92
C ASP A 155 12.31 -3.40 -7.65
N PRO A 156 12.44 -4.54 -6.95
CA PRO A 156 12.50 -5.83 -7.61
C PRO A 156 11.17 -6.21 -8.23
N GLY A 157 11.26 -6.86 -9.38
CA GLY A 157 10.12 -7.50 -10.04
C GLY A 157 9.71 -8.82 -9.41
N LEU A 158 8.72 -9.44 -10.05
CA LEU A 158 8.21 -10.78 -9.77
C LEU A 158 9.21 -11.86 -10.18
N THR A 159 9.18 -12.96 -9.43
CA THR A 159 9.81 -14.24 -9.84
C THR A 159 8.91 -14.98 -10.83
N ASP A 160 9.37 -16.11 -11.38
CA ASP A 160 8.51 -16.99 -12.20
C ASP A 160 7.26 -17.48 -11.43
N LEU A 161 7.41 -17.75 -10.13
CA LEU A 161 6.29 -18.08 -9.26
C LEU A 161 5.36 -16.86 -9.09
N GLY A 162 5.90 -15.67 -8.88
CA GLY A 162 5.11 -14.44 -8.80
C GLY A 162 4.33 -14.15 -10.08
N VAL A 163 4.93 -14.39 -11.25
CA VAL A 163 4.26 -14.30 -12.55
C VAL A 163 3.12 -15.31 -12.65
N THR A 164 3.34 -16.54 -12.19
CA THR A 164 2.29 -17.58 -12.15
C THR A 164 1.13 -17.16 -11.25
N GLN A 165 1.43 -16.65 -10.05
CA GLN A 165 0.43 -16.12 -9.12
C GLN A 165 -0.36 -14.95 -9.71
N ALA A 166 0.29 -14.07 -10.47
CA ALA A 166 -0.40 -12.98 -11.15
C ALA A 166 -1.32 -13.50 -12.27
N LYS A 167 -0.92 -14.54 -13.02
CA LYS A 167 -1.81 -15.17 -14.02
C LYS A 167 -3.01 -15.87 -13.38
N GLU A 168 -2.81 -16.56 -12.25
CA GLU A 168 -3.90 -17.14 -11.46
C GLU A 168 -4.84 -16.06 -10.92
N LEU A 169 -4.31 -14.89 -10.56
CA LEU A 169 -5.10 -13.73 -10.19
C LEU A 169 -5.96 -13.25 -11.37
N ASN A 170 -5.46 -13.26 -12.61
CA ASN A 170 -6.25 -12.91 -13.81
C ASN A 170 -7.46 -13.83 -13.99
N GLU A 171 -7.25 -15.14 -13.93
CA GLU A 171 -8.35 -16.10 -14.04
C GLU A 171 -9.40 -15.93 -12.93
N ARG A 172 -8.94 -15.54 -11.73
CA ARG A 172 -9.80 -15.29 -10.58
C ARG A 172 -10.56 -13.97 -10.71
N SER A 173 -9.87 -12.89 -11.08
CA SER A 173 -10.44 -11.55 -11.20
C SER A 173 -11.46 -11.50 -12.35
N GLU A 174 -11.16 -12.11 -13.50
CA GLU A 174 -12.12 -12.21 -14.60
C GLU A 174 -13.39 -12.97 -14.17
N ARG A 175 -13.23 -14.08 -13.45
CA ARG A 175 -14.36 -14.89 -12.97
C ARG A 175 -15.19 -14.19 -11.90
N GLU A 176 -14.54 -13.52 -10.94
CA GLU A 176 -15.20 -12.99 -9.75
C GLU A 176 -15.66 -11.54 -9.91
N LEU A 177 -15.02 -10.76 -10.79
CA LEU A 177 -15.30 -9.35 -11.02
C LEU A 177 -15.95 -9.08 -12.39
N GLY A 178 -16.05 -10.10 -13.26
CA GLY A 178 -16.74 -9.99 -14.55
C GLY A 178 -16.10 -8.95 -15.46
N ALA A 179 -16.79 -7.83 -15.70
CA ALA A 179 -16.26 -6.73 -16.52
C ALA A 179 -15.04 -6.01 -15.91
N GLY A 180 -14.73 -6.29 -14.64
CA GLY A 180 -13.64 -5.68 -13.90
C GLY A 180 -14.06 -4.45 -13.11
N PRO A 181 -13.15 -3.94 -12.24
CA PRO A 181 -13.38 -2.72 -11.48
C PRO A 181 -13.47 -1.51 -12.42
N GLN A 182 -13.97 -0.39 -11.90
CA GLN A 182 -14.03 0.86 -12.66
C GLN A 182 -12.67 1.56 -12.76
N VAL A 183 -11.73 1.21 -11.88
CA VAL A 183 -10.33 1.67 -11.92
C VAL A 183 -9.43 0.69 -11.17
N VAL A 184 -8.22 0.47 -11.70
CA VAL A 184 -7.15 -0.25 -11.00
C VAL A 184 -6.13 0.75 -10.48
N VAL A 185 -6.07 0.92 -9.17
CA VAL A 185 -5.06 1.72 -8.48
C VAL A 185 -3.88 0.83 -8.14
N VAL A 186 -2.67 1.26 -8.50
CA VAL A 186 -1.46 0.42 -8.37
C VAL A 186 -0.34 1.18 -7.68
N SER A 187 0.38 0.54 -6.77
CA SER A 187 1.62 1.15 -6.27
C SER A 187 2.67 1.25 -7.39
N PRO A 188 3.51 2.29 -7.43
CA PRO A 188 4.49 2.48 -8.51
C PRO A 188 5.70 1.52 -8.48
N LEU A 189 5.78 0.58 -7.53
CA LEU A 189 6.86 -0.42 -7.48
C LEU A 189 6.66 -1.51 -8.54
N LEU A 190 7.75 -2.01 -9.11
CA LEU A 190 7.76 -2.92 -10.26
C LEU A 190 6.93 -4.19 -10.03
N ARG A 191 7.09 -4.84 -8.86
CA ARG A 191 6.31 -6.02 -8.49
C ARG A 191 4.79 -5.79 -8.47
N THR A 192 4.33 -4.59 -8.06
CA THR A 192 2.89 -4.27 -8.07
C THR A 192 2.43 -3.92 -9.48
N LEU A 193 3.24 -3.21 -10.27
CA LEU A 193 2.97 -2.93 -11.68
C LEU A 193 2.83 -4.24 -12.48
N GLN A 194 3.79 -5.16 -12.37
CA GLN A 194 3.73 -6.47 -13.02
C GLN A 194 2.54 -7.30 -12.54
N THR A 195 2.24 -7.30 -11.23
CA THR A 195 1.06 -8.02 -10.72
C THR A 195 -0.23 -7.43 -11.27
N ALA A 196 -0.36 -6.10 -11.35
CA ALA A 196 -1.55 -5.45 -11.86
C ALA A 196 -1.74 -5.72 -13.35
N THR A 197 -0.68 -5.57 -14.15
CA THR A 197 -0.71 -5.83 -15.59
C THR A 197 -1.06 -7.29 -15.90
N LEU A 198 -0.41 -8.24 -15.24
CA LEU A 198 -0.64 -9.66 -15.50
C LEU A 198 -1.93 -10.18 -14.88
N GLY A 199 -2.31 -9.68 -13.69
CA GLY A 199 -3.48 -10.14 -12.93
C GLY A 199 -4.80 -9.52 -13.34
N PHE A 200 -4.76 -8.55 -14.24
CA PHE A 200 -5.92 -7.91 -14.85
C PHE A 200 -5.73 -7.76 -16.36
N ASP A 201 -4.94 -8.64 -16.98
CA ASP A 201 -4.65 -8.64 -18.43
C ASP A 201 -5.92 -8.60 -19.27
N TYR A 202 -6.99 -9.28 -18.81
CA TYR A 202 -8.30 -9.26 -19.46
C TYR A 202 -8.95 -7.87 -19.58
N ILE A 203 -8.47 -6.85 -18.84
CA ILE A 203 -8.93 -5.44 -18.95
C ILE A 203 -7.83 -4.44 -19.32
N VAL A 204 -6.57 -4.87 -19.43
CA VAL A 204 -5.47 -4.01 -19.88
C VAL A 204 -5.72 -3.53 -21.30
N GLY A 205 -5.52 -2.22 -21.54
CA GLY A 205 -5.73 -1.60 -22.86
C GLY A 205 -7.21 -1.46 -23.27
N LYS A 206 -8.15 -1.73 -22.35
CA LYS A 206 -9.59 -1.47 -22.54
C LYS A 206 -9.99 -0.16 -21.86
N GLU A 207 -11.27 0.00 -21.54
CA GLU A 207 -11.82 1.24 -20.96
C GLU A 207 -11.45 1.45 -19.49
N VAL A 208 -10.97 0.42 -18.79
CA VAL A 208 -10.64 0.52 -17.36
C VAL A 208 -9.27 1.21 -17.18
N PRO A 209 -9.22 2.39 -16.54
CA PRO A 209 -7.96 3.08 -16.29
C PRO A 209 -7.13 2.37 -15.22
N PHE A 210 -5.81 2.38 -15.41
CA PHE A 210 -4.84 2.00 -14.40
C PHE A 210 -4.14 3.27 -13.91
N VAL A 211 -4.07 3.51 -12.61
CA VAL A 211 -3.52 4.75 -12.04
C VAL A 211 -2.48 4.41 -10.98
N ALA A 212 -1.26 4.90 -11.16
CA ALA A 212 -0.23 4.79 -10.15
C ALA A 212 -0.56 5.69 -8.95
N GLN A 213 -0.38 5.19 -7.72
CA GLN A 213 -0.60 5.96 -6.50
C GLN A 213 0.48 5.70 -5.46
N GLU A 214 1.14 6.77 -5.02
CA GLU A 214 2.26 6.75 -4.07
C GLU A 214 1.83 6.25 -2.69
N ASP A 215 0.64 6.65 -2.25
CA ASP A 215 0.19 6.45 -0.87
C ASP A 215 -0.06 4.97 -0.54
N CYS A 216 -0.17 4.09 -1.55
CA CYS A 216 -0.28 2.64 -1.38
C CYS A 216 1.03 1.87 -1.64
N ARG A 217 2.19 2.54 -1.63
CA ARG A 217 3.51 1.88 -1.54
C ARG A 217 3.64 1.10 -0.22
N GLU A 218 4.61 0.18 -0.20
CA GLU A 218 5.04 -0.52 1.02
C GLU A 218 5.54 0.48 2.10
N ILE A 219 5.96 0.01 3.26
CA ILE A 219 6.53 0.88 4.30
C ILE A 219 7.76 1.63 3.77
N MET A 220 7.72 2.95 3.83
CA MET A 220 8.74 3.81 3.25
C MET A 220 9.95 3.98 4.17
N GLY A 221 11.11 4.27 3.59
CA GLY A 221 12.25 4.90 4.29
C GLY A 221 13.50 4.04 4.45
N GLN A 222 13.43 2.76 4.83
CA GLN A 222 14.63 1.99 5.25
C GLN A 222 15.00 0.77 4.39
N HIS A 223 14.04 0.12 3.75
CA HIS A 223 14.27 -1.08 2.94
C HIS A 223 14.64 -0.77 1.48
N ARG A 224 15.73 -1.36 0.97
CA ARG A 224 16.22 -1.11 -0.41
C ARG A 224 15.19 -1.49 -1.47
N CYS A 225 14.49 -2.60 -1.27
CA CYS A 225 13.45 -3.09 -2.19
C CYS A 225 12.20 -2.19 -2.27
N ASP A 226 12.03 -1.26 -1.33
CA ASP A 226 10.87 -0.36 -1.28
C ASP A 226 11.19 1.01 -1.89
N ARG A 227 12.42 1.21 -2.38
CA ARG A 227 12.79 2.38 -3.19
C ARG A 227 12.12 2.28 -4.54
N ARG A 228 11.36 3.31 -4.92
CA ARG A 228 10.84 3.41 -6.28
C ARG A 228 11.91 3.97 -7.21
N VAL A 229 11.78 3.63 -8.47
CA VAL A 229 12.50 4.31 -9.57
C VAL A 229 11.64 5.45 -10.11
N SER A 230 12.14 6.20 -11.10
CA SER A 230 11.38 7.31 -11.67
C SER A 230 10.09 6.81 -12.37
N PRO A 231 8.96 7.53 -12.26
CA PRO A 231 7.74 7.20 -12.97
C PRO A 231 7.93 7.32 -14.49
N ALA A 232 8.75 8.28 -14.96
CA ALA A 232 9.08 8.42 -16.37
C ALA A 232 9.75 7.16 -16.93
N PHE A 233 10.68 6.55 -16.17
CA PHE A 233 11.28 5.28 -16.55
C PHE A 233 10.23 4.17 -16.64
N ARG A 234 9.37 4.03 -15.61
CA ARG A 234 8.33 2.97 -15.59
C ARG A 234 7.25 3.16 -16.65
N ALA A 235 6.91 4.39 -17.02
CA ALA A 235 5.90 4.67 -18.03
C ALA A 235 6.22 4.03 -19.40
N SER A 236 7.50 3.87 -19.73
CA SER A 236 7.93 3.19 -20.96
C SER A 236 7.54 1.71 -20.99
N SER A 237 7.63 1.03 -19.84
CA SER A 237 7.34 -0.40 -19.68
C SER A 237 5.87 -0.67 -19.38
N PHE A 238 5.15 0.33 -18.86
CA PHE A 238 3.75 0.23 -18.46
C PHE A 238 2.91 1.37 -19.07
N PRO A 239 2.82 1.47 -20.42
CA PRO A 239 2.17 2.61 -21.09
C PRO A 239 0.66 2.70 -20.84
N HIS A 240 0.04 1.65 -20.31
CA HIS A 240 -1.37 1.61 -19.93
C HIS A 240 -1.64 2.17 -18.52
N VAL A 241 -0.60 2.46 -17.73
CA VAL A 241 -0.70 2.99 -16.38
C VAL A 241 -0.46 4.50 -16.41
N ASP A 242 -1.38 5.26 -15.84
CA ASP A 242 -1.25 6.71 -15.64
C ASP A 242 -0.36 7.00 -14.44
N PHE A 243 0.84 7.54 -14.71
CA PHE A 243 1.81 8.00 -13.72
C PHE A 243 1.77 9.52 -13.47
N SER A 244 0.88 10.25 -14.15
CA SER A 244 0.90 11.73 -14.15
C SER A 244 0.66 12.38 -12.78
N GLY A 245 0.09 11.64 -11.82
CA GLY A 245 -0.11 12.09 -10.44
C GLY A 245 1.14 12.05 -9.55
N LEU A 246 2.26 11.48 -10.04
CA LEU A 246 3.49 11.27 -9.28
C LEU A 246 4.54 12.32 -9.64
N GLU A 247 5.32 12.73 -8.64
CA GLU A 247 6.54 13.51 -8.88
C GLU A 247 7.62 12.61 -9.50
N ASP A 248 8.46 13.16 -10.38
CA ASP A 248 9.53 12.37 -11.01
C ASP A 248 10.54 11.90 -9.94
N HIS A 249 10.97 12.85 -9.11
CA HIS A 249 11.84 12.58 -7.96
C HIS A 249 11.12 11.91 -6.80
N ASP A 250 11.70 10.85 -6.22
CA ASP A 250 11.18 10.26 -4.98
C ASP A 250 11.43 11.25 -3.83
N PRO A 251 10.38 11.90 -3.29
CA PRO A 251 10.57 12.88 -2.24
C PRO A 251 11.10 12.27 -0.93
N VAL A 252 10.97 10.95 -0.76
CA VAL A 252 11.57 10.21 0.37
C VAL A 252 13.09 10.09 0.19
N LEU A 253 13.58 10.06 -1.06
CA LEU A 253 15.01 10.00 -1.41
C LEU A 253 15.67 11.37 -1.58
N ALA A 254 14.88 12.39 -1.94
CA ALA A 254 15.35 13.72 -2.33
C ALA A 254 16.21 14.43 -1.27
N ALA A 255 16.17 14.00 -0.01
CA ALA A 255 16.98 14.61 1.03
C ALA A 255 18.48 14.26 0.95
N ARG A 256 18.90 13.09 0.40
CA ARG A 256 20.30 12.64 0.55
C ARG A 256 20.90 11.69 -0.52
N CYS A 257 20.15 11.17 -1.49
CA CYS A 257 20.67 10.11 -2.40
C CYS A 257 20.43 10.31 -3.91
N GLY A 258 19.49 11.16 -4.32
CA GLY A 258 19.01 11.17 -5.71
C GLY A 258 18.18 9.93 -6.06
N ASP A 259 17.55 9.94 -7.23
CA ASP A 259 16.80 8.77 -7.74
C ASP A 259 17.76 7.73 -8.34
N PRO A 260 17.42 6.44 -8.28
CA PRO A 260 18.12 5.41 -9.05
C PRO A 260 18.17 5.74 -10.55
N THR A 261 19.36 5.69 -11.15
CA THR A 261 19.55 5.85 -12.61
C THR A 261 19.30 4.54 -13.38
N GLU A 262 19.33 4.58 -14.72
CA GLU A 262 19.28 3.38 -15.55
C GLU A 262 20.52 2.48 -15.35
N GLU A 263 21.71 3.08 -15.34
CA GLU A 263 22.98 2.39 -15.13
C GLU A 263 23.03 1.68 -13.78
N ASP A 264 22.49 2.34 -12.77
CA ASP A 264 22.24 1.82 -11.44
C ASP A 264 21.39 0.52 -11.48
N LEU A 265 20.29 0.52 -12.23
CA LEU A 265 19.41 -0.65 -12.39
C LEU A 265 20.08 -1.76 -13.22
N GLU A 266 20.84 -1.43 -14.25
CA GLU A 266 21.59 -2.37 -15.09
C GLU A 266 22.78 -3.01 -14.36
N ALA A 267 23.48 -2.25 -13.51
CA ALA A 267 24.60 -2.74 -12.71
C ALA A 267 24.20 -3.83 -11.71
N THR A 268 22.92 -3.92 -11.34
CA THR A 268 22.38 -5.01 -10.52
C THR A 268 22.43 -6.38 -11.20
N ALA A 269 22.67 -6.45 -12.51
CA ALA A 269 22.83 -7.70 -13.24
C ALA A 269 24.21 -8.34 -13.06
N GLU A 270 25.28 -7.57 -12.78
CA GLU A 270 26.64 -8.12 -12.67
C GLU A 270 27.51 -7.60 -11.49
N THR A 271 27.31 -6.39 -10.96
CA THR A 271 28.09 -5.94 -9.78
C THR A 271 27.29 -5.01 -8.86
N ASP A 272 26.95 -5.52 -7.66
CA ASP A 272 26.24 -4.85 -6.56
C ASP A 272 26.89 -3.53 -6.06
N ALA A 273 27.96 -3.02 -6.68
CA ALA A 273 28.86 -2.01 -6.14
C ALA A 273 28.35 -0.55 -6.24
N VAL A 274 27.62 -0.19 -7.29
CA VAL A 274 27.29 1.22 -7.61
C VAL A 274 26.44 1.87 -6.52
N PHE A 275 25.45 1.14 -6.00
CA PHE A 275 24.56 1.66 -4.95
C PHE A 275 25.10 1.54 -3.52
N ASN A 276 26.23 0.88 -3.30
CA ASN A 276 26.86 0.78 -1.98
C ASN A 276 27.57 2.09 -1.57
N ALA A 277 27.79 2.99 -2.54
CA ALA A 277 28.44 4.28 -2.30
C ALA A 277 27.47 5.36 -1.80
N VAL A 278 26.15 5.13 -1.82
CA VAL A 278 25.17 6.15 -1.40
C VAL A 278 24.79 5.95 0.07
N PRO A 279 25.36 6.73 1.01
CA PRO A 279 25.35 6.36 2.43
C PRO A 279 24.03 6.60 3.17
N ASN A 280 22.95 7.02 2.50
CA ASN A 280 21.85 7.70 3.19
C ASN A 280 20.46 7.51 2.54
N TYR A 281 20.02 6.27 2.31
CA TYR A 281 18.56 6.09 2.33
C TYR A 281 18.05 6.51 3.70
N ALA A 282 16.85 7.11 3.77
CA ALA A 282 16.33 7.72 4.99
C ALA A 282 16.65 6.80 6.17
N GLU A 283 17.55 7.24 7.07
CA GLU A 283 18.02 6.39 8.17
C GLU A 283 16.83 5.88 9.00
N ALA A 284 15.73 6.64 8.97
CA ALA A 284 14.45 6.33 9.56
C ALA A 284 13.51 5.57 8.61
N ARG A 285 13.09 4.39 9.07
CA ARG A 285 11.86 3.73 8.62
C ARG A 285 10.66 4.59 9.00
N GLU A 286 9.65 4.64 8.13
CA GLU A 286 8.35 5.22 8.44
C GLU A 286 7.80 4.65 9.75
N THR A 287 7.37 5.53 10.65
CA THR A 287 6.79 5.14 11.93
C THR A 287 5.41 4.52 11.72
N ASP A 288 4.95 3.73 12.70
CA ASP A 288 3.60 3.15 12.63
C ASP A 288 2.51 4.24 12.56
N GLU A 289 2.72 5.36 13.27
CA GLU A 289 1.81 6.51 13.25
C GLU A 289 1.76 7.16 11.87
N ALA A 290 2.92 7.35 11.22
CA ALA A 290 3.00 7.91 9.87
C ALA A 290 2.38 6.95 8.85
N ALA A 291 2.65 5.65 8.95
CA ALA A 291 2.07 4.64 8.07
C ALA A 291 0.54 4.56 8.19
N VAL A 292 0.01 4.61 9.42
CA VAL A 292 -1.45 4.67 9.64
C VAL A 292 -2.03 5.97 9.08
N GLY A 293 -1.35 7.09 9.30
CA GLY A 293 -1.74 8.40 8.75
C GLY A 293 -1.83 8.37 7.22
N ARG A 294 -0.80 7.84 6.55
CA ARG A 294 -0.74 7.67 5.10
C ARG A 294 -1.80 6.69 4.57
N ALA A 295 -2.02 5.57 5.26
CA ALA A 295 -3.08 4.64 4.89
C ALA A 295 -4.47 5.31 4.98
N LEU A 296 -4.72 6.14 5.99
CA LEU A 296 -5.96 6.93 6.09
C LEU A 296 -6.06 7.98 4.97
N ASP A 297 -4.98 8.68 4.65
CA ASP A 297 -4.94 9.62 3.52
C ASP A 297 -5.30 8.93 2.21
N PHE A 298 -4.73 7.75 1.95
CA PHE A 298 -5.06 6.92 0.79
C PHE A 298 -6.54 6.50 0.78
N LEU A 299 -7.06 6.01 1.91
CA LEU A 299 -8.46 5.56 1.99
C LEU A 299 -9.45 6.71 1.78
N PHE A 300 -9.14 7.92 2.25
CA PHE A 300 -9.95 9.11 2.01
C PHE A 300 -9.79 9.63 0.57
N TRP A 301 -8.63 9.46 -0.04
CA TRP A 301 -8.47 9.68 -1.47
C TRP A 301 -9.36 8.70 -2.28
N ILE A 302 -9.45 7.42 -1.88
CA ILE A 302 -10.39 6.44 -2.45
C ILE A 302 -11.85 6.87 -2.28
N ARG A 303 -12.23 7.42 -1.11
CA ARG A 303 -13.58 7.99 -0.88
C ARG A 303 -13.93 9.06 -1.91
N ASP A 304 -12.99 9.94 -2.20
CA ASP A 304 -13.20 11.12 -3.04
C ASP A 304 -13.14 10.83 -4.54
N ARG A 305 -12.76 9.61 -4.92
CA ARG A 305 -12.81 9.15 -6.30
C ARG A 305 -14.25 9.09 -6.84
N PRO A 306 -14.48 9.35 -8.13
CA PRO A 306 -15.80 9.17 -8.74
C PRO A 306 -16.21 7.69 -8.82
N GLU A 307 -15.26 6.78 -8.94
CA GLU A 307 -15.49 5.33 -9.04
C GLU A 307 -16.00 4.75 -7.71
N GLN A 308 -16.96 3.84 -7.78
CA GLN A 308 -17.51 3.08 -6.65
C GLN A 308 -16.89 1.69 -6.51
N ASP A 309 -16.44 1.08 -7.62
CA ASP A 309 -15.78 -0.23 -7.63
C ASP A 309 -14.31 -0.07 -8.05
N ILE A 310 -13.40 -0.33 -7.13
CA ILE A 310 -11.98 0.01 -7.25
C ILE A 310 -11.12 -1.19 -6.89
N CYS A 311 -10.12 -1.52 -7.72
CA CYS A 311 -9.07 -2.45 -7.31
C CYS A 311 -7.82 -1.69 -6.84
N VAL A 312 -7.15 -2.20 -5.80
CA VAL A 312 -5.90 -1.65 -5.26
C VAL A 312 -4.85 -2.75 -5.23
N VAL A 313 -3.84 -2.68 -6.11
CA VAL A 313 -2.70 -3.60 -6.15
C VAL A 313 -1.50 -3.02 -5.39
N THR A 314 -1.16 -3.63 -4.25
CA THR A 314 -0.26 -3.08 -3.23
C THR A 314 0.53 -4.20 -2.51
N HIS A 315 0.99 -3.95 -1.29
CA HIS A 315 1.99 -4.73 -0.57
C HIS A 315 1.50 -5.22 0.80
N SER A 316 2.14 -6.25 1.32
CA SER A 316 1.71 -6.91 2.57
C SER A 316 1.71 -5.99 3.79
N ALA A 317 2.77 -5.20 4.01
CA ALA A 317 2.87 -4.42 5.23
C ALA A 317 1.99 -3.15 5.17
N PHE A 318 1.83 -2.53 4.00
CA PHE A 318 0.77 -1.53 3.77
C PHE A 318 -0.63 -2.09 4.08
N LEU A 319 -0.97 -3.28 3.56
CA LEU A 319 -2.26 -3.92 3.84
C LEU A 319 -2.41 -4.25 5.33
N CYS A 320 -1.34 -4.69 6.00
CA CYS A 320 -1.34 -4.89 7.44
C CYS A 320 -1.72 -3.60 8.18
N VAL A 321 -1.07 -2.47 7.85
CA VAL A 321 -1.35 -1.15 8.41
C VAL A 321 -2.79 -0.70 8.11
N ALA A 322 -3.26 -0.84 6.86
CA ALA A 322 -4.60 -0.44 6.47
C ALA A 322 -5.68 -1.22 7.24
N PHE A 323 -5.59 -2.55 7.30
CA PHE A 323 -6.61 -3.41 7.91
C PHE A 323 -6.54 -3.46 9.44
N ASN A 324 -5.34 -3.31 10.04
CA ASN A 324 -5.17 -3.40 11.49
C ASN A 324 -5.08 -2.04 12.18
N GLY A 325 -4.63 -1.00 11.49
CA GLY A 325 -4.42 0.34 12.05
C GLY A 325 -5.41 1.41 11.55
N ALA A 326 -5.74 1.41 10.25
CA ALA A 326 -6.57 2.47 9.66
C ALA A 326 -8.07 2.16 9.67
N MET A 327 -8.46 0.92 9.33
CA MET A 327 -9.86 0.52 9.15
C MET A 327 -10.45 -0.16 10.38
N MET A 328 -11.75 0.01 10.59
CA MET A 328 -12.56 -0.76 11.52
C MET A 328 -13.20 -1.95 10.78
N CYS A 329 -12.51 -3.09 10.77
CA CYS A 329 -13.01 -4.32 10.14
C CYS A 329 -14.05 -5.02 11.01
N ASP A 330 -15.11 -5.53 10.39
CA ASP A 330 -16.22 -6.23 11.05
C ASP A 330 -15.91 -7.69 11.43
N CYS A 331 -14.86 -8.29 10.88
CA CYS A 331 -14.41 -9.63 11.23
C CYS A 331 -12.87 -9.73 11.33
N GLU A 332 -12.41 -10.77 12.04
CA GLU A 332 -10.98 -11.02 12.25
C GLU A 332 -10.28 -11.51 10.98
N ASP A 333 -10.98 -12.23 10.10
CA ASP A 333 -10.40 -12.79 8.87
C ASP A 333 -9.86 -11.70 7.93
N LEU A 334 -10.55 -10.56 7.84
CA LEU A 334 -10.08 -9.40 7.05
C LEU A 334 -8.76 -8.83 7.58
N GLN A 335 -8.50 -8.99 8.88
CA GLN A 335 -7.33 -8.46 9.57
C GLN A 335 -6.14 -9.43 9.57
N SER A 336 -6.26 -10.59 8.90
CA SER A 336 -5.18 -11.56 8.74
C SER A 336 -4.11 -11.08 7.75
N TRP A 337 -2.93 -11.68 7.80
CA TRP A 337 -1.86 -11.38 6.84
C TRP A 337 -2.28 -11.77 5.42
N PHE A 338 -2.00 -10.91 4.43
CA PHE A 338 -2.27 -11.22 3.03
C PHE A 338 -1.20 -12.15 2.47
N SER A 339 -1.63 -13.21 1.79
CA SER A 339 -0.78 -14.08 0.97
C SER A 339 -0.41 -13.40 -0.36
N THR A 340 0.70 -13.78 -0.99
CA THR A 340 1.07 -13.22 -2.31
C THR A 340 0.03 -13.59 -3.36
N GLY A 341 -0.32 -12.63 -4.22
CA GLY A 341 -1.40 -12.79 -5.21
C GLY A 341 -2.81 -12.90 -4.61
N GLU A 342 -2.98 -12.69 -3.30
CA GLU A 342 -4.29 -12.72 -2.66
C GLU A 342 -5.08 -11.45 -2.99
N ILE A 343 -6.38 -11.63 -3.27
CA ILE A 343 -7.38 -10.58 -3.44
C ILE A 343 -8.42 -10.66 -2.32
N ARG A 344 -8.74 -9.53 -1.67
CA ARG A 344 -9.85 -9.39 -0.72
C ARG A 344 -10.76 -8.24 -1.10
N SER A 345 -12.03 -8.58 -1.32
CA SER A 345 -13.09 -7.62 -1.66
C SER A 345 -13.80 -7.14 -0.39
N VAL A 346 -13.85 -5.82 -0.19
CA VAL A 346 -14.50 -5.20 0.96
C VAL A 346 -15.35 -4.01 0.55
N ASP A 347 -16.37 -3.72 1.34
CA ASP A 347 -17.17 -2.50 1.21
C ASP A 347 -16.74 -1.52 2.32
N LEU A 348 -16.38 -0.30 1.91
CA LEU A 348 -15.89 0.76 2.78
C LEU A 348 -16.93 1.87 2.95
N THR A 349 -17.12 2.33 4.18
CA THR A 349 -17.87 3.55 4.49
C THR A 349 -17.04 4.49 5.36
N TYR A 350 -17.34 5.78 5.30
CA TYR A 350 -16.49 6.85 5.83
C TYR A 350 -17.27 7.77 6.77
N GLU A 351 -16.66 8.14 7.88
CA GLU A 351 -17.14 9.18 8.79
C GLU A 351 -15.96 10.15 9.05
N ALA A 352 -16.20 11.46 9.02
CA ALA A 352 -15.19 12.50 9.13
C ALA A 352 -15.64 13.60 10.10
#